data_AF-A0A1Z8T1E9-F1
#
_entry.id   AF-A0A1Z8T1E9-F1
#
_cell.length_a   1.000
_cell.length_b   1.000
_cell.length_c   1.000
_cell.angle_alpha   90.00
_cell.angle_beta   90.00
_cell.angle_gamma   90.00
#
_symmetry.space_group_name_H-M   'P 1'
#
loop_
_entity.id
_entity.type
_entity.pdbx_description
1 polymer ?
#
loop_
_entity_poly.entity_id
_entity_poly.type
_entity_poly.pdbx_seq_one_letter_code
_entity_poly.pdbx_strand_id
1 'polypeptide(L)'
;MANSKSALKNIRKNKARYLRNRAVASRLKTLEKHFVGAVEGKVRDDAVKAGSAFISALEKANKTNIVHKNKIARKKSRCAELISSL
;
A
#
# COMPACT_ATOMS: atom_id res chain seq x y z
N MET A 1 -21.77 22.07 11.08
CA MET A 1 -22.29 21.00 11.96
C MET A 1 -23.06 19.98 11.12
N ALA A 2 -23.11 18.72 11.54
CA ALA A 2 -23.95 17.71 10.89
C ALA A 2 -25.36 17.80 11.45
N ASN A 3 -26.24 18.48 10.73
CA ASN A 3 -27.58 18.85 11.24
C ASN A 3 -28.64 17.76 11.03
N SER A 4 -28.33 16.72 10.25
CA SER A 4 -29.24 15.60 10.00
C SER A 4 -28.76 14.30 10.67
N LYS A 5 -29.71 13.44 11.08
CA LYS A 5 -29.41 12.12 11.65
C LYS A 5 -28.57 11.26 10.69
N SER A 6 -28.81 11.38 9.38
CA SER A 6 -28.03 10.69 8.34
C SER A 6 -26.58 11.20 8.27
N ALA A 7 -26.35 12.50 8.40
CA ALA A 7 -25.00 13.08 8.43
C ALA A 7 -24.20 12.61 9.66
N LEU A 8 -24.80 12.60 10.85
CA LEU A 8 -24.16 12.07 12.07
C LEU A 8 -23.79 10.58 11.93
N LYS A 9 -24.66 9.77 11.29
CA LYS A 9 -24.36 8.37 10.96
C LYS A 9 -23.19 8.24 9.99
N ASN A 10 -23.11 9.09 8.97
CA ASN A 10 -22.03 9.09 7.99
C ASN A 10 -20.69 9.47 8.62
N ILE A 11 -20.65 10.43 9.56
CA ILE A 11 -19.43 10.77 10.31
C ILE A 11 -18.89 9.56 11.06
N ARG A 12 -19.74 8.82 11.78
CA ARG A 12 -19.33 7.60 12.50
C ARG A 12 -18.77 6.54 11.55
N LYS A 13 -19.45 6.28 10.43
CA LYS A 13 -18.99 5.34 9.39
C LYS A 13 -17.64 5.77 8.80
N ASN A 14 -17.49 7.05 8.50
CA ASN A 14 -16.27 7.60 7.91
C ASN A 14 -15.09 7.49 8.86
N LYS A 15 -15.27 7.76 10.16
CA LYS A 15 -14.22 7.58 11.18
C LYS A 15 -13.70 6.14 11.21
N ALA A 16 -14.60 5.16 11.24
CA ALA A 16 -14.23 3.75 11.25
C ALA A 16 -13.53 3.29 9.95
N ARG A 17 -13.96 3.79 8.79
CA ARG A 17 -13.31 3.52 7.50
C ARG A 17 -11.94 4.18 7.42
N TYR A 18 -11.83 5.43 7.87
CA TYR A 18 -10.59 6.20 7.87
C TYR A 18 -9.49 5.49 8.68
N LEU A 19 -9.80 5.03 9.90
CA LEU A 19 -8.82 4.32 10.73
C LEU A 19 -8.28 3.06 10.06
N ARG A 20 -9.16 2.24 9.47
CA ARG A 20 -8.76 1.03 8.72
C ARG A 20 -7.90 1.37 7.50
N ASN A 21 -8.34 2.33 6.69
CA ASN A 21 -7.62 2.72 5.49
C ASN A 21 -6.26 3.35 5.81
N ARG A 22 -6.18 4.11 6.91
CA ARG A 22 -4.94 4.71 7.41
C ARG A 22 -3.92 3.62 7.79
N ALA A 23 -4.35 2.58 8.49
CA ALA A 23 -3.48 1.46 8.86
C ALA A 23 -2.96 0.68 7.65
N VAL A 24 -3.81 0.45 6.65
CA VAL A 24 -3.38 -0.19 5.39
C VAL A 24 -2.38 0.70 4.64
N ALA A 25 -2.68 1.99 4.52
CA ALA A 25 -1.82 2.94 3.83
C ALA A 25 -0.45 3.10 4.52
N SER A 26 -0.39 3.12 5.86
CA SER A 26 0.88 3.18 6.59
C SER A 26 1.69 1.90 6.38
N ARG A 27 1.06 0.73 6.47
CA ARG A 27 1.72 -0.56 6.21
C ARG A 27 2.33 -0.63 4.81
N LEU A 28 1.61 -0.16 3.79
CA LEU A 28 2.13 -0.11 2.41
C LEU A 28 3.36 0.77 2.29
N LYS A 29 3.37 1.95 2.93
CA LYS A 29 4.54 2.85 2.95
C LYS A 29 5.73 2.22 3.66
N THR A 30 5.51 1.48 4.75
CA THR A 30 6.59 0.78 5.45
C THR A 30 7.21 -0.31 4.60
N LEU A 31 6.40 -1.14 3.94
CA LEU A 31 6.89 -2.18 3.03
C LEU A 31 7.63 -1.59 1.83
N GLU A 32 7.16 -0.46 1.30
CA GLU A 32 7.86 0.26 0.23
C GLU A 32 9.25 0.73 0.69
N LYS A 33 9.36 1.32 1.88
CA LYS A 33 10.66 1.73 2.46
C LYS A 33 11.59 0.55 2.68
N HIS A 34 11.08 -0.57 3.18
CA HIS A 34 11.86 -1.79 3.39
C HIS A 34 12.41 -2.33 2.05
N PHE A 35 11.59 -2.34 1.00
CA PHE A 35 12.04 -2.73 -0.33
C PHE A 35 13.14 -1.81 -0.86
N VAL A 36 12.98 -0.49 -0.74
CA VAL A 36 13.99 0.49 -1.16
C VAL A 36 15.30 0.31 -0.39
N GLY A 37 15.25 0.12 0.93
CA GLY A 37 16.45 -0.14 1.73
C GLY A 37 17.18 -1.44 1.34
N ALA A 38 16.44 -2.50 1.00
CA ALA A 38 17.03 -3.76 0.53
C ALA A 38 17.71 -3.61 -0.85
N VAL A 39 17.11 -2.81 -1.74
CA VAL A 39 17.69 -2.45 -3.04
C VAL A 39 18.98 -1.64 -2.84
N GLU A 40 18.99 -0.64 -1.95
CA GLU A 40 20.18 0.17 -1.65
C GLU A 40 21.31 -0.67 -1.04
N GLY A 41 20.97 -1.68 -0.22
CA GLY A 41 21.93 -2.63 0.34
C GLY A 41 22.54 -3.62 -0.66
N LYS A 42 22.10 -3.63 -1.93
CA LYS A 42 22.57 -4.54 -3.00
C LYS A 42 22.43 -6.04 -2.69
N VAL A 43 21.56 -6.42 -1.75
CA VAL A 43 21.28 -7.82 -1.43
C VAL A 43 20.09 -8.30 -2.24
N ARG A 44 20.37 -9.05 -3.32
CA ARG A 44 19.36 -9.47 -4.30
C ARG A 44 18.24 -10.33 -3.70
N ASP A 45 18.58 -11.29 -2.85
CA ASP A 45 17.59 -12.21 -2.26
C ASP A 45 16.59 -11.49 -1.33
N ASP A 46 17.09 -10.52 -0.56
CA ASP A 46 16.25 -9.73 0.36
C ASP A 46 15.39 -8.73 -0.40
N ALA A 47 15.90 -8.14 -1.49
CA ALA A 47 15.12 -7.29 -2.38
C ALA A 47 13.96 -8.05 -3.04
N VAL A 48 14.19 -9.29 -3.48
CA VAL A 48 13.14 -10.15 -4.07
C VAL A 48 12.07 -10.51 -3.04
N LYS A 49 12.47 -10.93 -1.82
CA LYS A 49 11.53 -11.24 -0.74
C LYS A 49 10.70 -10.03 -0.33
N ALA A 50 11.35 -8.87 -0.13
CA ALA A 50 10.70 -7.63 0.23
C ALA A 50 9.76 -7.13 -0.88
N GLY A 51 10.18 -7.23 -2.14
CA GLY A 51 9.38 -6.86 -3.31
C GLY A 51 8.12 -7.71 -3.44
N SER A 52 8.23 -9.04 -3.25
CA SER A 52 7.09 -9.96 -3.26
C SER A 52 6.07 -9.63 -2.17
N ALA A 53 6.54 -9.38 -0.93
CA ALA A 53 5.67 -8.99 0.18
C ALA A 53 4.96 -7.65 -0.07
N PHE A 54 5.66 -6.66 -0.64
CA PHE A 54 5.10 -5.37 -1.01
C PHE A 54 4.03 -5.49 -2.10
N ILE A 55 4.31 -6.23 -3.17
CA ILE A 55 3.37 -6.44 -4.29
C ILE A 55 2.11 -7.18 -3.80
N SER A 56 2.28 -8.24 -3.01
CA SER A 56 1.14 -8.97 -2.42
C SER A 56 0.26 -8.06 -1.57
N ALA A 57 0.86 -7.18 -0.76
CA ALA A 57 0.12 -6.21 0.04
C ALA A 57 -0.64 -5.18 -0.82
N LEU A 58 -0.05 -4.73 -1.92
CA LEU A 58 -0.69 -3.81 -2.87
C LEU A 58 -1.92 -4.44 -3.54
N GLU A 59 -1.81 -5.69 -3.99
CA GLU A 59 -2.93 -6.40 -4.59
C GLU A 59 -4.07 -6.65 -3.60
N LYS A 60 -3.74 -6.97 -2.35
CA LYS A 60 -4.75 -7.11 -1.30
C LYS A 60 -5.47 -5.78 -1.05
N ALA A 61 -4.77 -4.65 -1.12
CA ALA A 61 -5.37 -3.33 -0.98
C ALA A 61 -6.30 -2.94 -2.17
N ASN A 62 -6.07 -3.52 -3.36
CA ASN A 62 -6.96 -3.38 -4.51
C ASN A 62 -8.35 -3.97 -4.25
N LYS A 63 -8.41 -5.16 -3.62
CA LYS A 63 -9.67 -5.85 -3.32
C LYS A 63 -10.60 -5.02 -2.44
N THR A 64 -10.03 -4.15 -1.61
CA THR A 64 -10.76 -3.21 -0.75
C THR A 64 -10.91 -1.81 -1.35
N ASN A 65 -10.56 -1.60 -2.63
CA ASN A 65 -10.58 -0.32 -3.33
C ASN A 65 -9.76 0.80 -2.65
N ILE A 66 -8.72 0.44 -1.88
CA ILE A 66 -7.84 1.43 -1.22
C ILE A 66 -6.80 1.95 -2.21
N VAL A 67 -6.35 1.11 -3.14
CA VAL A 67 -5.36 1.45 -4.16
C VAL A 67 -5.91 1.09 -5.53
N HIS A 68 -5.80 2.00 -6.48
CA HIS A 68 -6.26 1.78 -7.85
C HIS A 68 -5.34 0.83 -8.63
N LYS A 69 -5.92 -0.01 -9.49
CA LYS A 69 -5.19 -0.99 -10.34
C LYS A 69 -3.99 -0.39 -11.10
N ASN A 70 -4.13 0.81 -11.66
CA ASN A 70 -3.04 1.46 -12.41
C ASN A 70 -1.85 1.83 -11.53
N LYS A 71 -2.10 2.21 -10.27
CA LYS A 71 -1.03 2.50 -9.32
C LYS A 71 -0.26 1.23 -8.97
N ILE A 72 -0.96 0.09 -8.87
CA ILE A 72 -0.36 -1.22 -8.62
C ILE A 72 0.50 -1.65 -9.81
N ALA A 73 -0.03 -1.56 -11.03
CA ALA A 73 0.71 -1.88 -12.24
C ALA A 73 2.01 -1.07 -12.36
N ARG A 74 1.94 0.26 -12.11
CA ARG A 74 3.13 1.12 -12.09
C ARG A 74 4.15 0.71 -11.03
N LYS A 75 3.69 0.32 -9.83
CA LYS A 75 4.59 -0.11 -8.76
C LYS A 75 5.22 -1.47 -9.05
N LYS A 76 4.48 -2.39 -9.66
CA LYS A 76 5.02 -3.67 -10.11
C LYS A 76 6.13 -3.50 -11.15
N SER A 77 5.93 -2.70 -12.20
CA SER A 77 6.98 -2.50 -13.22
C SER A 77 8.23 -1.88 -12.59
N ARG A 78 8.08 -0.83 -11.78
CA ARG A 78 9.21 -0.20 -11.08
C ARG A 78 9.96 -1.15 -10.15
N CYS A 79 9.27 -2.02 -9.41
CA CYS A 79 9.93 -3.01 -8.58
C CYS A 79 10.72 -4.02 -9.43
N ALA A 80 10.15 -4.47 -10.56
CA ALA A 80 10.83 -5.39 -11.46
C ALA A 80 12.07 -4.77 -12.11
N GLU A 81 11.97 -3.51 -12.56
CA GLU A 81 13.10 -2.74 -13.13
C GLU A 81 14.24 -2.59 -12.11
N LEU A 82 13.91 -2.22 -10.87
CA LEU A 82 14.91 -2.05 -9.81
C LEU A 82 15.60 -3.36 -9.41
N ILE A 83 14.84 -4.46 -9.34
CA ILE A 83 15.42 -5.79 -9.06
C ILE A 83 16.28 -6.27 -10.24
N SER A 84 15.88 -6.00 -11.48
CA SER A 84 16.63 -6.39 -12.67
C SER A 84 17.93 -5.59 -12.83
N SER A 85 17.96 -4.34 -12.36
CA SER A 85 19.13 -3.47 -12.38
C SER A 85 20.12 -3.76 -11.24
N LEU A 86 19.76 -4.65 -10.31
CA LEU A 86 20.57 -5.09 -9.18
C LEU A 86 21.35 -6.37 -9.50
#